data_AF-A0A7G2CM38-F1
#
_entry.id   AF-A0A7G2CM38-F1
#
_cell.length_a   1.000
_cell.length_b   1.000
_cell.length_c   1.000
_cell.angle_alpha   90.00
_cell.angle_beta   90.00
_cell.angle_gamma   90.00
#
_symmetry.space_group_name_H-M   'P 1'
#
loop_
_entity.id
_entity.type
_entity.pdbx_description
1 polymer ?
#
loop_
_entity_poly.entity_id
_entity_poly.type
_entity_poly.pdbx_seq_one_letter_code
_entity_poly.pdbx_strand_id
1 'polypeptide(L)'
;MLKCFPVLKQHFHDTQFERLVVAKNHLSLLHEQSWNFAMPSKSLPVLDVLVRSGTVVEGLDRASSASLLALQPCMTTREKSVLNEFYSMLPGNLAHPRARDRLSSPNARVRKMYGCLVLEQSALKEEDAQALFKEIDEDFIKGLETVETLMLFEVALKFSAFASSACFDGVAERTKAFLIHCEPQNTRHIWWVLVLLKLYSDSLKSEHVFRTVKKVFSVCVSEIHRMIPQLGLTDRIVALLCLQGVPFPSPFVVVRELEKNILETPVDEHRTVPCAVLLYFMHSKTVQHNKKVLTSLILSFYRTGRIVELTLEETLDLLMLLSQLHREDPEGALVSEDPREEWDTLHDAIFAQIHCFSGDLSVQQTIRVFEQLDAMSTSDWSTPTPFAFSDKLKKHFFKACKKLLSNSEQLKQVEAEATLEALLRFKRISHRCTVVSCSVADCRRVDHCITVVRAVLTKL
;
A
#
# COMPACT_ATOMS: atom_id res chain seq x y z
N MET A 1 -7.96 -7.27 0.12
CA MET A 1 -8.73 -6.00 0.05
C MET A 1 -7.92 -4.79 0.56
N LEU A 2 -7.05 -4.95 1.56
CA LEU A 2 -6.07 -3.94 2.04
C LEU A 2 -4.86 -3.69 1.10
N LYS A 3 -4.66 -4.48 0.04
CA LYS A 3 -3.50 -4.40 -0.87
C LYS A 3 -3.47 -3.15 -1.77
N CYS A 4 -4.60 -2.48 -1.98
CA CYS A 4 -4.68 -1.24 -2.77
C CYS A 4 -4.30 -0.03 -1.93
N PHE A 5 -4.38 -0.15 -0.60
CA PHE A 5 -4.11 0.97 0.28
C PHE A 5 -2.67 1.45 0.11
N PRO A 6 -1.60 0.63 0.13
CA PRO A 6 -0.23 1.12 -0.10
C PRO A 6 0.00 1.78 -1.46
N VAL A 7 -0.62 1.27 -2.53
CA VAL A 7 -0.47 1.74 -3.93
C VAL A 7 -1.22 3.05 -4.15
N LEU A 8 -2.49 3.10 -3.72
CA LEU A 8 -3.29 4.30 -3.78
C LEU A 8 -2.74 5.34 -2.79
N LYS A 9 -2.26 4.93 -1.61
CA LYS A 9 -1.54 5.76 -0.63
C LYS A 9 -0.22 6.29 -1.19
N GLN A 10 0.56 5.53 -1.96
CA GLN A 10 1.74 6.03 -2.69
C GLN A 10 1.36 7.14 -3.67
N HIS A 11 0.24 7.00 -4.40
CA HIS A 11 -0.29 8.05 -5.28
C HIS A 11 -0.92 9.24 -4.52
N PHE A 12 -1.54 9.02 -3.36
CA PHE A 12 -2.13 10.06 -2.51
C PHE A 12 -1.09 10.83 -1.71
N HIS A 13 0.08 10.22 -1.54
CA HIS A 13 1.13 10.73 -0.69
C HIS A 13 2.49 10.63 -1.38
N ASP A 14 2.69 11.42 -2.44
CA ASP A 14 4.03 11.90 -2.77
C ASP A 14 4.67 12.69 -1.60
N THR A 15 3.90 13.00 -0.54
CA THR A 15 4.39 13.42 0.78
C THR A 15 4.65 12.27 1.77
N GLN A 16 4.21 11.04 1.51
CA GLN A 16 4.58 9.83 2.27
C GLN A 16 5.70 9.03 1.63
N PHE A 17 6.00 9.15 0.34
CA PHE A 17 7.34 8.74 -0.08
C PHE A 17 8.36 9.56 0.71
N GLU A 18 8.14 10.87 0.87
CA GLU A 18 8.86 11.66 1.86
C GLU A 18 8.69 11.13 3.29
N ARG A 19 7.49 10.87 3.86
CA ARG A 19 7.36 10.38 5.26
C ARG A 19 7.86 8.95 5.53
N LEU A 20 7.82 8.02 4.57
CA LEU A 20 8.35 6.65 4.67
C LEU A 20 9.83 6.61 4.34
N VAL A 21 10.33 7.42 3.40
CA VAL A 21 11.78 7.66 3.24
C VAL A 21 12.30 8.39 4.47
N VAL A 22 11.57 9.34 5.04
CA VAL A 22 11.87 10.02 6.31
C VAL A 22 11.77 9.06 7.49
N ALA A 23 10.80 8.15 7.55
CA ALA A 23 10.66 7.15 8.63
C ALA A 23 11.71 6.03 8.54
N LYS A 24 11.99 5.56 7.32
CA LYS A 24 12.99 4.52 7.01
C LYS A 24 14.41 5.08 7.13
N ASN A 25 14.63 6.33 6.72
CA ASN A 25 15.83 7.08 7.02
C ASN A 25 15.86 7.48 8.51
N HIS A 26 14.74 7.76 9.19
CA HIS A 26 14.72 8.05 10.63
C HIS A 26 15.30 6.89 11.43
N LEU A 27 14.83 5.67 11.14
CA LEU A 27 15.30 4.48 11.81
C LEU A 27 16.74 4.15 11.40
N SER A 28 17.16 4.35 10.14
CA SER A 28 18.55 4.14 9.74
C SER A 28 19.52 5.20 10.26
N LEU A 29 19.08 6.46 10.37
CA LEU A 29 19.83 7.60 10.93
C LEU A 29 19.96 7.53 12.46
N LEU A 30 19.02 6.84 13.13
CA LEU A 30 19.12 6.49 14.54
C LEU A 30 19.96 5.22 14.77
N HIS A 31 20.00 4.29 13.81
CA HIS A 31 20.75 3.04 13.91
C HIS A 31 22.23 3.14 13.51
N GLU A 32 22.59 4.06 12.60
CA GLU A 32 24.00 4.31 12.31
C GLU A 32 24.64 5.03 13.50
N GLN A 33 25.50 4.31 14.22
CA GLN A 33 26.33 4.76 15.34
C GLN A 33 27.37 5.83 14.94
N SER A 34 26.98 6.84 14.17
CA SER A 34 27.81 8.02 13.92
C SER A 34 26.96 9.27 13.80
N TRP A 35 26.41 9.73 14.93
CA TRP A 35 26.26 11.17 15.14
C TRP A 35 27.68 11.75 15.18
N ASN A 36 28.28 11.94 14.00
CA ASN A 36 29.59 12.51 13.89
C ASN A 36 29.44 14.02 14.02
N PHE A 37 29.31 14.49 15.27
CA PHE A 37 29.19 15.91 15.65
C PHE A 37 30.36 16.77 15.15
N ALA A 38 31.38 16.16 14.55
CA ALA A 38 32.52 16.83 13.93
C ALA A 38 32.20 17.55 12.60
N MET A 39 31.10 17.23 11.90
CA MET A 39 30.75 17.90 10.63
C MET A 39 29.25 18.28 10.56
N PRO A 40 28.91 19.58 10.75
CA PRO A 40 27.54 20.09 10.68
C PRO A 40 26.79 19.70 9.40
N SER A 41 27.44 19.78 8.23
CA SER A 41 26.85 19.55 6.90
C SER A 41 26.24 18.15 6.71
N LYS A 42 26.74 17.14 7.43
CA LYS A 42 26.22 15.76 7.35
C LYS A 42 24.98 15.55 8.24
N SER A 43 24.82 16.35 9.29
CA SER A 43 23.70 16.26 10.24
C SER A 43 22.48 17.08 9.81
N LEU A 44 22.63 17.98 8.85
CA LEU A 44 21.58 18.90 8.38
C LEU A 44 20.41 18.26 7.65
N PRO A 45 20.62 17.28 6.75
CA PRO A 45 19.50 16.57 6.14
C PRO A 45 18.64 15.87 7.21
N VAL A 46 19.27 15.37 8.27
CA VAL A 46 18.61 14.72 9.40
C VAL A 46 17.82 15.73 10.23
N LEU A 47 18.41 16.89 10.53
CA LEU A 47 17.74 17.98 11.27
C LEU A 47 16.59 18.59 10.46
N ASP A 48 16.76 18.82 9.15
CA ASP A 48 15.70 19.32 8.26
C ASP A 48 14.52 18.34 8.20
N VAL A 49 14.83 17.04 8.15
CA VAL A 49 13.84 15.97 8.23
C VAL A 49 13.11 15.95 9.57
N LEU A 50 13.82 16.08 10.69
CA LEU A 50 13.23 16.13 12.04
C LEU A 50 12.35 17.37 12.25
N VAL A 51 12.78 18.52 11.74
CA VAL A 51 12.05 19.79 11.76
C VAL A 51 10.77 19.69 10.94
N ARG A 52 10.85 19.17 9.72
CA ARG A 52 9.68 18.99 8.85
C ARG A 52 8.73 17.91 9.33
N SER A 53 9.23 16.88 10.02
CA SER A 53 8.41 15.81 10.59
C SER A 53 7.73 16.21 11.91
N GLY A 54 8.18 17.28 12.56
CA GLY A 54 7.65 17.74 13.85
C GLY A 54 7.86 16.73 14.99
N THR A 55 8.81 15.80 14.82
CA THR A 55 9.05 14.72 15.77
C THR A 55 9.87 15.25 16.95
N VAL A 56 9.29 15.26 18.14
CA VAL A 56 10.00 15.63 19.38
C VAL A 56 10.89 14.45 19.78
N VAL A 57 12.21 14.62 19.71
CA VAL A 57 13.16 13.61 20.17
C VAL A 57 13.25 13.68 21.70
N GLU A 58 12.62 12.74 22.39
CA GLU A 58 12.80 12.56 23.83
C GLU A 58 14.23 12.09 24.12
N GLY A 59 14.92 12.76 25.06
CA GLY A 59 16.30 12.43 25.48
C GLY A 59 17.42 13.27 24.85
N LEU A 60 17.11 14.32 24.09
CA LEU A 60 18.10 15.30 23.63
C LEU A 60 18.28 16.40 24.70
N ASP A 61 19.22 16.16 25.62
CA ASP A 61 19.46 17.02 26.78
C ASP A 61 19.88 18.46 26.39
N ARG A 62 19.62 19.42 27.29
CA ARG A 62 20.05 20.83 27.16
C ARG A 62 21.55 20.99 26.85
N ALA A 63 22.40 20.06 27.30
CA ALA A 63 23.85 20.10 27.09
C ALA A 63 24.26 19.75 25.64
N SER A 64 23.58 18.78 25.02
CA SER A 64 23.83 18.33 23.65
C SER A 64 23.40 19.36 22.60
N SER A 65 22.33 20.11 22.92
CA SER A 65 21.78 21.16 22.06
C SER A 65 22.55 22.49 22.15
N ALA A 66 23.09 22.85 23.32
CA ALA A 66 24.01 23.98 23.46
C ALA A 66 25.32 23.78 22.68
N SER A 67 25.81 22.53 22.62
CA SER A 67 27.01 22.16 21.84
C SER A 67 26.78 22.28 20.33
N LEU A 68 25.56 22.01 19.84
CA LEU A 68 25.18 22.22 18.44
C LEU A 68 25.06 23.71 18.09
N LEU A 69 24.50 24.54 18.98
CA LEU A 69 24.43 25.99 18.80
C LEU A 69 25.82 26.64 18.79
N ALA A 70 26.77 26.12 19.56
CA ALA A 70 28.15 26.60 19.56
C ALA A 70 28.86 26.44 18.20
N LEU A 71 28.35 25.56 17.32
CA LEU A 71 28.86 25.36 15.96
C LEU A 71 28.26 26.33 14.93
N GLN A 72 27.27 27.17 15.31
CA GLN A 72 26.64 28.14 14.41
C GLN A 72 27.63 29.03 13.64
N PRO A 73 28.72 29.55 14.22
CA PRO A 73 29.65 30.42 13.49
C PRO A 73 30.23 29.76 12.22
N CYS A 74 30.35 28.43 12.21
CA CYS A 74 30.92 27.62 11.13
C CYS A 74 29.88 27.16 10.09
N MET A 75 28.60 27.50 10.28
CA MET A 75 27.48 27.05 9.46
C MET A 75 27.04 28.11 8.43
N THR A 76 26.50 27.66 7.30
CA THR A 76 25.86 28.54 6.31
C THR A 76 24.53 29.11 6.84
N THR A 77 24.02 30.16 6.20
CA THR A 77 22.78 30.84 6.62
C THR A 77 21.56 29.91 6.67
N ARG A 78 21.46 28.98 5.70
CA ARG A 78 20.38 27.98 5.65
C ARG A 78 20.49 26.99 6.79
N GLU A 79 21.70 26.61 7.14
CA GLU A 79 21.98 25.64 8.20
C GLU A 79 21.67 26.20 9.59
N LYS A 80 22.04 27.47 9.81
CA LYS A 80 21.64 28.24 10.99
C LYS A 80 20.11 28.31 11.14
N SER A 81 19.40 28.49 10.03
CA SER A 81 17.93 28.55 10.04
C SER A 81 17.30 27.23 10.49
N VAL A 82 17.71 26.11 9.89
CA VAL A 82 17.20 24.77 10.23
C VAL A 82 17.54 24.40 11.68
N LEU A 83 18.77 24.70 12.13
CA LEU A 83 19.18 24.43 13.50
C LEU A 83 18.39 25.28 14.51
N ASN A 84 18.17 26.56 14.23
CA ASN A 84 17.35 27.42 15.09
C ASN A 84 15.89 26.95 15.15
N GLU A 85 15.35 26.46 14.04
CA GLU A 85 14.00 25.90 13.97
C GLU A 85 13.89 24.61 14.79
N PHE A 86 14.86 23.70 14.66
CA PHE A 86 14.94 22.49 15.48
C PHE A 86 15.08 22.81 16.98
N TYR A 87 15.97 23.75 17.33
CA TYR A 87 16.21 24.16 18.71
C TYR A 87 14.96 24.76 19.39
N SER A 88 14.10 25.41 18.60
CA SER A 88 12.82 25.95 19.07
C SER A 88 11.74 24.88 19.35
N MET A 89 11.90 23.68 18.78
CA MET A 89 10.98 22.55 18.99
C MET A 89 11.34 21.69 20.21
N LEU A 90 12.49 21.93 20.85
CA LEU A 90 12.92 21.16 22.02
C LEU A 90 12.11 21.49 23.28
N PRO A 91 11.77 20.49 24.11
CA PRO A 91 10.84 20.64 25.24
C PRO A 91 11.28 21.63 26.33
N GLY A 92 12.56 22.05 26.34
CA GLY A 92 13.10 23.08 27.25
C GLY A 92 13.02 24.53 26.76
N ASN A 93 12.62 24.78 25.51
CA ASN A 93 12.58 26.10 24.84
C ASN A 93 11.18 26.53 24.38
N LEU A 94 10.14 25.84 24.85
CA LEU A 94 8.72 26.11 24.60
C LEU A 94 8.22 27.51 25.05
N ALA A 95 9.11 28.34 25.60
CA ALA A 95 8.83 29.73 25.97
C ALA A 95 8.88 30.71 24.78
N HIS A 96 9.27 30.26 23.57
CA HIS A 96 9.33 31.14 22.40
C HIS A 96 7.92 31.42 21.83
N PRO A 97 7.46 32.68 21.73
CA PRO A 97 6.08 33.02 21.34
C PRO A 97 5.63 32.41 20.01
N ARG A 98 6.52 32.39 19.01
CA ARG A 98 6.26 31.83 17.68
C ARG A 98 6.07 30.30 17.65
N ALA A 99 6.64 29.57 18.62
CA ALA A 99 6.43 28.11 18.73
C ALA A 99 5.09 27.80 19.41
N ARG A 100 4.70 28.63 20.38
CA ARG A 100 3.41 28.53 21.09
C ARG A 100 2.23 28.78 20.17
N ASP A 101 2.31 29.82 19.32
CA ASP A 101 1.26 30.17 18.35
C ASP A 101 1.09 29.12 17.23
N ARG A 102 2.19 28.45 16.83
CA ARG A 102 2.14 27.39 15.81
C ARG A 102 1.53 26.09 16.36
N LEU A 103 1.79 25.76 17.63
CA LEU A 103 1.20 24.61 18.33
C LEU A 103 -0.26 24.82 18.76
N SER A 104 -0.76 26.07 18.79
CA SER A 104 -2.15 26.40 19.10
C SER A 104 -3.08 26.49 17.88
N SER A 105 -2.55 26.44 16.66
CA SER A 105 -3.38 26.50 15.45
C SER A 105 -4.28 25.26 15.31
N PRO A 106 -5.53 25.39 14.81
CA PRO A 106 -6.42 24.26 14.56
C PRO A 106 -5.77 23.16 13.70
N ASN A 107 -5.03 23.57 12.65
CA ASN A 107 -4.30 22.66 11.77
C ASN A 107 -3.23 21.83 12.50
N ALA A 108 -2.42 22.45 13.37
CA ALA A 108 -1.40 21.73 14.13
C ALA A 108 -2.03 20.73 15.12
N ARG A 109 -3.16 21.09 15.73
CA ARG A 109 -3.92 20.19 16.61
C ARG A 109 -4.44 18.98 15.85
N VAL A 110 -5.03 19.16 14.67
CA VAL A 110 -5.49 18.05 13.83
C VAL A 110 -4.34 17.16 13.35
N ARG A 111 -3.21 17.73 12.91
CA ARG A 111 -2.03 16.95 12.53
C ARG A 111 -1.52 16.08 13.67
N LYS A 112 -1.51 16.62 14.90
CA LYS A 112 -1.14 15.86 16.10
C LYS A 112 -2.12 14.72 16.36
N MET A 113 -3.43 14.99 16.29
CA MET A 113 -4.47 13.96 16.44
C MET A 113 -4.32 12.84 15.39
N TYR A 114 -4.11 13.23 14.13
CA TYR A 114 -3.91 12.30 13.03
C TYR A 114 -2.61 11.49 13.16
N GLY A 115 -1.54 12.09 13.70
CA GLY A 115 -0.29 11.39 14.01
C GLY A 115 -0.49 10.26 15.00
N CYS A 116 -1.25 10.49 16.08
CA CYS A 116 -1.61 9.45 17.04
C CYS A 116 -2.43 8.32 16.40
N LEU A 117 -3.29 8.65 15.42
CA LEU A 117 -4.08 7.67 14.68
C LEU A 117 -3.21 6.76 13.79
N VAL A 118 -2.26 7.34 13.07
CA VAL A 118 -1.46 6.64 12.03
C VAL A 118 -0.33 5.82 12.62
N LEU A 119 0.24 6.23 13.76
CA LEU A 119 1.43 5.60 14.30
C LEU A 119 1.19 4.26 15.02
N GLU A 120 -0.07 3.84 15.25
CA GLU A 120 -0.46 2.58 15.93
C GLU A 120 0.26 2.28 17.28
N GLN A 121 1.14 3.15 17.77
CA GLN A 121 1.97 2.93 18.97
C GLN A 121 1.20 3.07 20.29
N SER A 122 -0.03 3.52 20.21
CA SER A 122 -1.00 3.41 21.28
C SER A 122 -2.36 3.48 20.61
N ALA A 123 -3.17 2.43 20.71
CA ALA A 123 -4.59 2.55 20.41
C ALA A 123 -5.09 3.79 21.18
N LEU A 124 -5.40 4.87 20.46
CA LEU A 124 -5.98 6.07 21.05
C LEU A 124 -7.16 5.57 21.88
N LYS A 125 -7.08 5.69 23.21
CA LYS A 125 -8.14 5.14 24.05
C LYS A 125 -9.41 5.91 23.76
N GLU A 126 -10.56 5.24 23.85
CA GLU A 126 -11.86 5.85 23.56
C GLU A 126 -12.09 7.14 24.38
N GLU A 127 -11.57 7.17 25.61
CA GLU A 127 -11.58 8.33 26.50
C GLU A 127 -10.77 9.51 25.94
N ASP A 128 -9.60 9.24 25.37
CA ASP A 128 -8.75 10.27 24.72
C ASP A 128 -9.44 10.79 23.45
N ALA A 129 -10.05 9.90 22.65
CA ALA A 129 -10.83 10.29 21.48
C ALA A 129 -12.00 11.19 21.86
N GLN A 130 -12.74 10.82 22.92
CA GLN A 130 -13.90 11.58 23.39
C GLN A 130 -13.51 12.95 23.97
N ALA A 131 -12.39 13.04 24.70
CA ALA A 131 -11.85 14.32 25.16
C ALA A 131 -11.46 15.22 23.96
N LEU A 132 -10.85 14.65 22.93
CA LEU A 132 -10.44 15.37 21.73
C LEU A 132 -11.63 15.95 20.94
N PHE A 133 -12.73 15.21 20.78
CA PHE A 133 -13.91 15.72 20.05
C PHE A 133 -14.70 16.78 20.82
N LYS A 134 -14.61 16.83 22.15
CA LYS A 134 -15.29 17.85 22.98
C LYS A 134 -14.73 19.25 22.76
N GLU A 135 -13.49 19.36 22.30
CA GLU A 135 -12.80 20.64 22.07
C GLU A 135 -12.95 21.15 20.63
N ILE A 136 -13.68 20.44 19.77
CA ILE A 136 -13.88 20.80 18.37
C ILE A 136 -15.25 21.46 18.21
N ASP A 137 -15.24 22.76 17.95
CA ASP A 137 -16.40 23.56 17.61
C ASP A 137 -16.41 23.94 16.12
N GLU A 138 -17.46 24.66 15.70
CA GLU A 138 -17.58 25.11 14.31
C GLU A 138 -16.45 26.04 13.88
N ASP A 139 -15.97 26.91 14.77
CA ASP A 139 -14.94 27.90 14.44
C ASP A 139 -13.58 27.23 14.27
N PHE A 140 -13.31 26.18 15.07
CA PHE A 140 -12.18 25.28 14.88
C PHE A 140 -12.22 24.66 13.49
N ILE A 141 -13.37 24.10 13.07
CA ILE A 141 -13.53 23.44 11.77
C ILE A 141 -13.40 24.45 10.61
N LYS A 142 -13.97 25.65 10.74
CA LYS A 142 -13.85 26.73 9.73
C LYS A 142 -12.39 27.16 9.54
N GLY A 143 -11.60 27.16 10.61
CA GLY A 143 -10.17 27.48 10.59
C GLY A 143 -9.27 26.41 9.98
N LEU A 144 -9.81 25.24 9.60
CA LEU A 144 -9.01 24.17 9.00
C LEU A 144 -8.74 24.39 7.51
N GLU A 145 -7.51 24.04 7.12
CA GLU A 145 -7.10 23.85 5.73
C GLU A 145 -7.69 22.55 5.16
N THR A 146 -7.63 22.39 3.83
CA THR A 146 -8.26 21.26 3.13
C THR A 146 -7.72 19.91 3.59
N VAL A 147 -6.39 19.77 3.70
CA VAL A 147 -5.75 18.51 4.08
C VAL A 147 -6.09 18.14 5.52
N GLU A 148 -6.06 19.11 6.43
CA GLU A 148 -6.39 18.90 7.84
C GLU A 148 -7.88 18.61 8.02
N THR A 149 -8.75 19.21 7.21
CA THR A 149 -10.17 18.84 7.20
C THR A 149 -10.36 17.38 6.80
N LEU A 150 -9.63 16.89 5.79
CA LEU A 150 -9.67 15.48 5.38
C LEU A 150 -9.10 14.55 6.47
N MET A 151 -8.02 14.95 7.13
CA MET A 151 -7.47 14.22 8.29
C MET A 151 -8.48 14.14 9.43
N LEU A 152 -9.14 15.26 9.76
CA LEU A 152 -10.17 15.29 10.80
C LEU A 152 -11.40 14.46 10.38
N PHE A 153 -11.78 14.47 9.10
CA PHE A 153 -12.85 13.64 8.59
C PHE A 153 -12.53 12.15 8.74
N GLU A 154 -11.30 11.71 8.45
CA GLU A 154 -10.85 10.34 8.71
C GLU A 154 -10.94 9.98 10.21
N VAL A 155 -10.45 10.85 11.09
CA VAL A 155 -10.51 10.65 12.55
C VAL A 155 -11.98 10.55 13.01
N ALA A 156 -12.84 11.43 12.51
CA ALA A 156 -14.27 11.44 12.82
C ALA A 156 -15.00 10.19 12.30
N LEU A 157 -14.61 9.66 11.13
CA LEU A 157 -15.15 8.40 10.60
C LEU A 157 -14.74 7.20 11.46
N LYS A 158 -13.48 7.11 11.87
CA LYS A 158 -13.01 6.01 12.70
C LYS A 158 -13.68 6.00 14.08
N PHE A 159 -13.86 7.17 14.67
CA PHE A 159 -14.41 7.34 16.02
C PHE A 159 -15.83 7.94 15.98
N SER A 160 -16.63 7.55 14.99
CA SER A 160 -17.96 8.13 14.75
C SER A 160 -18.94 7.95 15.92
N ALA A 161 -18.70 6.95 16.78
CA ALA A 161 -19.46 6.74 18.02
C ALA A 161 -19.21 7.83 19.09
N PHE A 162 -18.06 8.50 19.05
CA PHE A 162 -17.63 9.47 20.06
C PHE A 162 -17.67 10.92 19.55
N ALA A 163 -17.65 11.12 18.24
CA ALA A 163 -17.83 12.43 17.63
C ALA A 163 -19.24 12.96 17.92
N SER A 164 -19.35 14.22 18.36
CA SER A 164 -20.65 14.88 18.45
C SER A 164 -21.26 15.02 17.05
N SER A 165 -22.60 14.95 16.93
CA SER A 165 -23.28 15.13 15.64
C SER A 165 -22.92 16.47 14.99
N ALA A 166 -22.84 17.54 15.78
CA ALA A 166 -22.45 18.87 15.31
C ALA A 166 -21.01 18.90 14.75
N CYS A 167 -20.05 18.26 15.43
CA CYS A 167 -18.68 18.14 14.93
C CYS A 167 -18.64 17.32 13.64
N PHE A 168 -19.32 16.17 13.62
CA PHE A 168 -19.33 15.26 12.47
C PHE A 168 -19.95 15.92 11.23
N ASP A 169 -21.12 16.54 11.40
CA ASP A 169 -21.80 17.28 10.34
C ASP A 169 -20.96 18.47 9.87
N GLY A 170 -20.38 19.25 10.78
CA GLY A 170 -19.53 20.40 10.43
C GLY A 170 -18.31 19.99 9.59
N VAL A 171 -17.61 18.93 9.97
CA VAL A 171 -16.46 18.40 9.22
C VAL A 171 -16.90 17.83 7.86
N ALA A 172 -18.05 17.15 7.80
CA ALA A 172 -18.59 16.63 6.56
C ALA A 172 -19.03 17.75 5.59
N GLU A 173 -19.70 18.80 6.09
CA GLU A 173 -20.08 19.98 5.31
C GLU A 173 -18.84 20.71 4.79
N ARG A 174 -17.82 20.89 5.64
CA ARG A 174 -16.54 21.49 5.25
C ARG A 174 -15.82 20.66 4.19
N THR A 175 -15.82 19.33 4.35
CA THR A 175 -15.27 18.40 3.36
C THR A 175 -15.97 18.55 2.02
N LYS A 176 -17.31 18.55 1.98
CA LYS A 176 -18.05 18.79 0.74
C LYS A 176 -17.68 20.12 0.09
N ALA A 177 -17.59 21.19 0.87
CA ALA A 177 -17.24 22.52 0.34
C ALA A 177 -15.89 22.53 -0.38
N PHE A 178 -14.91 21.75 0.09
CA PHE A 178 -13.61 21.60 -0.60
C PHE A 178 -13.65 20.71 -1.84
N LEU A 179 -14.59 19.78 -1.90
CA LEU A 179 -14.72 18.88 -3.04
C LEU A 179 -15.53 19.52 -4.19
N ILE A 180 -16.50 20.38 -3.87
CA ILE A 180 -17.28 21.10 -4.88
C ILE A 180 -16.36 21.94 -5.75
N HIS A 181 -16.50 21.80 -7.07
CA HIS A 181 -15.64 22.45 -8.07
C HIS A 181 -14.15 22.16 -7.92
N CYS A 182 -13.80 21.01 -7.33
CA CYS A 182 -12.42 20.55 -7.26
C CYS A 182 -11.80 20.49 -8.66
N GLU A 183 -10.66 21.15 -8.85
CA GLU A 183 -9.95 21.11 -10.12
C GLU A 183 -9.36 19.71 -10.38
N PRO A 184 -9.14 19.31 -11.64
CA PRO A 184 -8.57 18.00 -11.97
C PRO A 184 -7.25 17.70 -11.26
N GLN A 185 -6.38 18.70 -11.05
CA GLN A 185 -5.14 18.55 -10.27
C GLN A 185 -5.35 18.16 -8.80
N ASN A 186 -6.54 18.41 -8.24
CA ASN A 186 -6.88 18.18 -6.84
C ASN A 186 -7.76 16.93 -6.63
N THR A 187 -7.93 16.10 -7.67
CA THR A 187 -8.70 14.84 -7.64
C THR A 187 -8.27 13.87 -6.55
N ARG A 188 -7.01 13.96 -6.10
CA ARG A 188 -6.46 13.21 -4.95
C ARG A 188 -7.32 13.33 -3.68
N HIS A 189 -7.96 14.48 -3.44
CA HIS A 189 -8.86 14.67 -2.30
C HIS A 189 -10.14 13.84 -2.42
N ILE A 190 -10.72 13.75 -3.63
CA ILE A 190 -11.91 12.94 -3.90
C ILE A 190 -11.57 11.46 -3.72
N TRP A 191 -10.44 11.02 -4.27
CA TRP A 191 -9.97 9.64 -4.13
C TRP A 191 -9.72 9.27 -2.66
N TRP A 192 -9.09 10.16 -1.89
CA TRP A 192 -8.88 9.96 -0.46
C TRP A 192 -10.21 9.75 0.25
N VAL A 193 -11.19 10.64 0.05
CA VAL A 193 -12.52 10.49 0.65
C VAL A 193 -13.15 9.15 0.29
N LEU A 194 -13.19 8.76 -0.98
CA LEU A 194 -13.77 7.48 -1.40
C LEU A 194 -13.09 6.27 -0.75
N VAL A 195 -11.76 6.31 -0.61
CA VAL A 195 -11.00 5.27 0.09
C VAL A 195 -11.34 5.21 1.58
N LEU A 196 -11.51 6.35 2.24
CA LEU A 196 -11.97 6.39 3.64
C LEU A 196 -13.34 5.75 3.81
N LEU A 197 -14.28 6.01 2.88
CA LEU A 197 -15.63 5.44 2.96
C LEU A 197 -15.62 3.92 2.85
N LYS A 198 -14.65 3.37 2.11
CA LYS A 198 -14.45 1.93 1.99
C LYS A 198 -13.74 1.35 3.22
N LEU A 199 -12.73 2.03 3.75
CA LEU A 199 -11.96 1.58 4.91
C LEU A 199 -12.80 1.55 6.19
N TYR A 200 -13.64 2.58 6.37
CA TYR A 200 -14.47 2.75 7.56
C TYR A 200 -15.94 2.43 7.28
N SER A 201 -16.22 1.47 6.39
CA SER A 201 -17.59 1.04 6.08
C SER A 201 -18.33 0.54 7.32
N ASP A 202 -17.62 -0.11 8.24
CA ASP A 202 -18.17 -0.61 9.50
C ASP A 202 -18.61 0.51 10.45
N SER A 203 -18.04 1.71 10.31
CA SER A 203 -18.41 2.90 11.08
C SER A 203 -19.73 3.54 10.63
N LEU A 204 -20.30 3.09 9.51
CA LEU A 204 -21.54 3.62 8.93
C LEU A 204 -22.82 2.95 9.47
N LYS A 205 -22.73 2.20 10.58
CA LYS A 205 -23.88 1.55 11.22
C LYS A 205 -24.89 2.54 11.79
N SER A 206 -24.44 3.72 12.22
CA SER A 206 -25.32 4.80 12.67
C SER A 206 -26.05 5.42 11.47
N GLU A 207 -27.37 5.48 11.52
CA GLU A 207 -28.20 6.05 10.45
C GLU A 207 -27.84 7.52 10.19
N HIS A 208 -27.53 8.29 11.24
CA HIS A 208 -27.10 9.68 11.10
C HIS A 208 -25.79 9.79 10.32
N VAL A 209 -24.77 9.02 10.73
CA VAL A 209 -23.45 8.97 10.07
C VAL A 209 -23.61 8.54 8.62
N PHE A 210 -24.40 7.49 8.36
CA PHE A 210 -24.69 7.00 7.02
C PHE A 210 -25.28 8.08 6.12
N ARG A 211 -26.30 8.83 6.59
CA ARG A 211 -26.94 9.90 5.82
C ARG A 211 -25.99 11.06 5.54
N THR A 212 -25.19 11.48 6.52
CA THR A 212 -24.23 12.57 6.36
C THR A 212 -23.12 12.19 5.37
N VAL A 213 -22.55 11.00 5.52
CA VAL A 213 -21.51 10.48 4.61
C VAL A 213 -22.05 10.25 3.20
N LYS A 214 -23.30 9.79 3.05
CA LYS A 214 -23.94 9.63 1.74
C LYS A 214 -23.98 10.94 0.96
N LYS A 215 -24.19 12.09 1.62
CA LYS A 215 -24.14 13.41 0.96
C LYS A 215 -22.73 13.73 0.47
N VAL A 216 -21.69 13.42 1.25
CA VAL A 216 -20.28 13.59 0.83
C VAL A 216 -19.97 12.70 -0.38
N PHE A 217 -20.42 11.44 -0.35
CA PHE A 217 -20.29 10.52 -1.47
C PHE A 217 -20.98 11.05 -2.74
N SER A 218 -22.20 11.58 -2.63
CA SER A 218 -22.91 12.19 -3.77
C SER A 218 -22.14 13.37 -4.40
N VAL A 219 -21.48 14.20 -3.58
CA VAL A 219 -20.61 15.27 -4.09
C VAL A 219 -19.40 14.67 -4.83
N CYS A 220 -18.74 13.67 -4.25
CA CYS A 220 -17.62 12.97 -4.92
C CYS A 220 -18.05 12.44 -6.30
N VAL A 221 -19.19 11.75 -6.38
CA VAL A 221 -19.72 11.19 -7.63
C VAL A 221 -20.04 12.29 -8.66
N SER A 222 -20.66 13.39 -8.22
CA SER A 222 -20.97 14.53 -9.08
C SER A 222 -19.72 15.18 -9.66
N GLU A 223 -18.69 15.37 -8.83
CA GLU A 223 -17.44 15.99 -9.25
C GLU A 223 -16.62 15.07 -10.15
N ILE A 224 -16.58 13.76 -9.86
CA ILE A 224 -15.98 12.78 -10.77
C ILE A 224 -16.64 12.87 -12.13
N HIS A 225 -17.97 12.77 -12.18
CA HIS A 225 -18.74 12.82 -13.43
C HIS A 225 -18.43 14.09 -14.23
N ARG A 226 -18.40 15.26 -13.56
CA ARG A 226 -18.03 16.54 -14.20
C ARG A 226 -16.61 16.52 -14.78
N MET A 227 -15.67 15.85 -14.11
CA MET A 227 -14.26 15.82 -14.50
C MET A 227 -13.89 14.72 -15.48
N ILE A 228 -14.71 13.68 -15.69
CA ILE A 228 -14.39 12.54 -16.58
C ILE A 228 -13.71 12.96 -17.90
N PRO A 229 -14.20 13.98 -18.64
CA PRO A 229 -13.60 14.39 -19.91
C PRO A 229 -12.16 14.89 -19.77
N GLN A 230 -11.80 15.44 -18.61
CA GLN A 230 -10.51 16.07 -18.31
C GLN A 230 -9.55 15.12 -17.59
N LEU A 231 -10.05 14.02 -17.02
CA LEU A 231 -9.22 13.04 -16.32
C LEU A 231 -8.33 12.28 -17.30
N GLY A 232 -7.05 12.12 -16.94
CA GLY A 232 -6.15 11.19 -17.61
C GLY A 232 -6.54 9.72 -17.36
N LEU A 233 -5.98 8.80 -18.14
CA LEU A 233 -6.29 7.37 -18.05
C LEU A 233 -6.06 6.81 -16.63
N THR A 234 -4.93 7.15 -15.99
CA THR A 234 -4.65 6.73 -14.61
C THR A 234 -5.75 7.17 -13.66
N ASP A 235 -6.18 8.44 -13.73
CA ASP A 235 -7.20 8.96 -12.83
C ASP A 235 -8.57 8.35 -13.10
N ARG A 236 -8.92 8.05 -14.36
CA ARG A 236 -10.15 7.33 -14.70
C ARG A 236 -10.16 5.92 -14.10
N ILE A 237 -9.05 5.20 -14.21
CA ILE A 237 -8.89 3.86 -13.61
C ILE A 237 -9.00 3.94 -12.09
N VAL A 238 -8.30 4.88 -11.45
CA VAL A 238 -8.37 5.10 -10.00
C VAL A 238 -9.80 5.45 -9.58
N ALA A 239 -10.49 6.33 -10.31
CA ALA A 239 -11.88 6.68 -10.06
C ALA A 239 -12.78 5.45 -10.03
N LEU A 240 -12.70 4.63 -11.09
CA LEU A 240 -13.48 3.41 -11.23
C LEU A 240 -13.21 2.47 -10.04
N LEU A 241 -11.95 2.26 -9.70
CA LEU A 241 -11.52 1.38 -8.61
C LEU A 241 -11.97 1.90 -7.23
N CYS A 242 -11.95 3.21 -7.01
CA CYS A 242 -12.41 3.85 -5.78
C CYS A 242 -13.94 3.79 -5.64
N LEU A 243 -14.69 3.91 -6.74
CA LEU A 243 -16.14 3.74 -6.75
C LEU A 243 -16.56 2.27 -6.56
N GLN A 244 -15.68 1.31 -6.88
CA GLN A 244 -15.93 -0.11 -6.65
C GLN A 244 -15.74 -0.50 -5.16
N GLY A 245 -16.84 -0.94 -4.54
CA GLY A 245 -16.84 -1.48 -3.18
C GLY A 245 -16.99 -0.44 -2.08
N VAL A 246 -17.46 0.77 -2.40
CA VAL A 246 -18.03 1.67 -1.39
C VAL A 246 -19.35 1.09 -0.85
N PRO A 247 -19.74 1.38 0.41
CA PRO A 247 -20.95 0.84 1.05
C PRO A 247 -22.26 1.48 0.56
N PHE A 248 -22.25 2.07 -0.64
CA PHE A 248 -23.39 2.74 -1.24
C PHE A 248 -23.80 2.06 -2.55
N PRO A 249 -25.05 2.26 -3.02
CA PRO A 249 -25.45 1.81 -4.35
C PRO A 249 -24.48 2.35 -5.41
N SER A 250 -24.08 1.47 -6.34
CA SER A 250 -23.14 1.84 -7.40
C SER A 250 -23.70 3.00 -8.24
N PRO A 251 -22.93 4.08 -8.46
CA PRO A 251 -23.35 5.19 -9.32
C PRO A 251 -23.22 4.76 -10.78
N PHE A 252 -24.21 4.00 -11.24
CA PHE A 252 -24.17 3.25 -12.51
C PHE A 252 -23.79 4.11 -13.72
N VAL A 253 -24.33 5.33 -13.84
CA VAL A 253 -24.01 6.23 -14.96
C VAL A 253 -22.52 6.55 -15.02
N VAL A 254 -21.96 7.02 -13.90
CA VAL A 254 -20.54 7.40 -13.79
C VAL A 254 -19.63 6.21 -13.96
N VAL A 255 -19.97 5.07 -13.35
CA VAL A 255 -19.20 3.83 -13.50
C VAL A 255 -19.20 3.36 -14.96
N ARG A 256 -20.36 3.32 -15.61
CA ARG A 256 -20.45 2.91 -17.02
C ARG A 256 -19.69 3.81 -17.97
N GLU A 257 -19.72 5.12 -17.73
CA GLU A 257 -18.98 6.07 -18.54
C GLU A 257 -17.46 5.89 -18.35
N LEU A 258 -16.99 5.71 -17.11
CA LEU A 258 -15.59 5.39 -16.84
C LEU A 258 -15.17 4.07 -17.49
N GLU A 259 -15.97 3.01 -17.32
CA GLU A 259 -15.71 1.71 -17.95
C GLU A 259 -15.61 1.84 -19.46
N LYS A 260 -16.57 2.51 -20.11
CA LYS A 260 -16.57 2.74 -21.54
C LYS A 260 -15.29 3.47 -21.98
N ASN A 261 -14.99 4.60 -21.35
CA ASN A 261 -13.83 5.42 -21.72
C ASN A 261 -12.50 4.68 -21.52
N ILE A 262 -12.36 3.88 -20.45
CA ILE A 262 -11.15 3.10 -20.20
C ILE A 262 -11.02 1.96 -21.22
N LEU A 263 -12.10 1.21 -21.48
CA LEU A 263 -12.09 0.06 -22.39
C LEU A 263 -11.94 0.47 -23.86
N GLU A 264 -12.37 1.67 -24.24
CA GLU A 264 -12.15 2.25 -25.59
C GLU A 264 -10.74 2.86 -25.75
N THR A 265 -9.99 3.03 -24.66
CA THR A 265 -8.63 3.60 -24.72
C THR A 265 -7.65 2.57 -25.33
N PRO A 266 -6.81 2.96 -26.31
CA PRO A 266 -5.82 2.06 -26.88
C PRO A 266 -4.88 1.45 -25.84
N VAL A 267 -4.48 0.20 -26.05
CA VAL A 267 -3.59 -0.53 -25.13
C VAL A 267 -2.26 0.20 -24.93
N ASP A 268 -1.72 0.82 -25.97
CA ASP A 268 -0.46 1.58 -25.90
C ASP A 268 -0.51 2.77 -24.94
N GLU A 269 -1.68 3.39 -24.74
CA GLU A 269 -1.84 4.49 -23.79
C GLU A 269 -1.77 4.02 -22.33
N HIS A 270 -1.99 2.72 -22.07
CA HIS A 270 -1.88 2.15 -20.73
C HIS A 270 -0.43 2.10 -20.22
N ARG A 271 0.57 2.34 -21.09
CA ARG A 271 1.98 2.45 -20.68
C ARG A 271 2.23 3.58 -19.69
N THR A 272 1.43 4.64 -19.71
CA THR A 272 1.57 5.78 -18.78
C THR A 272 0.94 5.52 -17.42
N VAL A 273 0.19 4.42 -17.28
CA VAL A 273 -0.46 4.03 -16.02
C VAL A 273 0.53 3.25 -15.17
N PRO A 274 0.74 3.58 -13.88
CA PRO A 274 1.64 2.82 -13.01
C PRO A 274 1.29 1.34 -12.90
N CYS A 275 2.30 0.46 -12.87
CA CYS A 275 2.15 -1.00 -12.93
C CYS A 275 1.17 -1.51 -11.87
N ALA A 276 1.34 -1.08 -10.63
CA ALA A 276 0.46 -1.45 -9.52
C ALA A 276 -1.02 -1.09 -9.75
N VAL A 277 -1.30 0.09 -10.33
CA VAL A 277 -2.66 0.54 -10.65
C VAL A 277 -3.25 -0.33 -11.76
N LEU A 278 -2.46 -0.61 -12.79
CA LEU A 278 -2.87 -1.43 -13.93
C LEU A 278 -3.13 -2.89 -13.52
N LEU A 279 -2.26 -3.49 -12.72
CA LEU A 279 -2.43 -4.83 -12.15
C LEU A 279 -3.70 -4.92 -11.31
N TYR A 280 -3.95 -3.92 -10.47
CA TYR A 280 -5.16 -3.89 -9.68
C TYR A 280 -6.43 -3.69 -10.54
N PHE A 281 -6.34 -2.87 -11.59
CA PHE A 281 -7.41 -2.73 -12.57
C PHE A 281 -7.72 -4.04 -13.30
N MET A 282 -6.70 -4.83 -13.64
CA MET A 282 -6.89 -6.15 -14.26
C MET A 282 -7.65 -7.14 -13.35
N HIS A 283 -7.56 -6.99 -12.02
CA HIS A 283 -8.39 -7.76 -11.08
C HIS A 283 -9.83 -7.25 -10.94
N SER A 284 -10.16 -6.08 -11.47
CA SER A 284 -11.51 -5.53 -11.40
C SER A 284 -12.51 -6.39 -12.17
N LYS A 285 -13.78 -6.39 -11.74
CA LYS A 285 -14.84 -7.08 -12.47
C LYS A 285 -14.93 -6.61 -13.92
N THR A 286 -14.74 -5.32 -14.17
CA THR A 286 -14.77 -4.73 -15.51
C THR A 286 -13.82 -5.44 -16.47
N VAL A 287 -12.55 -5.60 -16.08
CA VAL A 287 -11.54 -6.27 -16.92
C VAL A 287 -11.72 -7.78 -16.90
N GLN A 288 -12.05 -8.37 -15.75
CA GLN A 288 -12.26 -9.81 -15.63
C GLN A 288 -13.43 -10.33 -16.50
N HIS A 289 -14.44 -9.50 -16.80
CA HIS A 289 -15.51 -9.86 -17.74
C HIS A 289 -15.14 -9.57 -19.20
N ASN A 290 -14.15 -8.70 -19.46
CA ASN A 290 -13.66 -8.39 -20.80
C ASN A 290 -12.30 -9.06 -21.03
N LYS A 291 -12.34 -10.36 -21.33
CA LYS A 291 -11.12 -11.18 -21.46
C LYS A 291 -10.19 -10.70 -22.57
N LYS A 292 -10.71 -10.12 -23.66
CA LYS A 292 -9.87 -9.53 -24.73
C LYS A 292 -9.00 -8.39 -24.20
N VAL A 293 -9.59 -7.49 -23.40
CA VAL A 293 -8.84 -6.41 -22.75
C VAL A 293 -7.86 -6.95 -21.72
N LEU A 294 -8.26 -7.93 -20.90
CA LEU A 294 -7.36 -8.58 -19.95
C LEU A 294 -6.12 -9.17 -20.65
N THR A 295 -6.34 -9.96 -21.70
CA THR A 295 -5.28 -10.57 -22.52
C THR A 295 -4.34 -9.50 -23.09
N SER A 296 -4.91 -8.45 -23.68
CA SER A 296 -4.14 -7.34 -24.25
C SER A 296 -3.30 -6.60 -23.20
N LEU A 297 -3.86 -6.37 -22.01
CA LEU A 297 -3.15 -5.71 -20.91
C LEU A 297 -2.03 -6.58 -20.35
N ILE A 298 -2.25 -7.89 -20.19
CA ILE A 298 -1.20 -8.83 -19.76
C ILE A 298 -0.04 -8.81 -20.76
N LEU A 299 -0.33 -8.92 -22.06
CA LEU A 299 0.69 -8.91 -23.11
C LEU A 299 1.40 -7.55 -23.22
N SER A 300 0.72 -6.45 -22.89
CA SER A 300 1.31 -5.11 -22.90
C SER A 300 2.50 -4.96 -21.95
N PHE A 301 2.55 -5.70 -20.84
CA PHE A 301 3.70 -5.67 -19.93
C PHE A 301 4.98 -6.15 -20.63
N TYR A 302 4.87 -7.15 -21.50
CA TYR A 302 5.98 -7.61 -22.34
C TYR A 302 6.31 -6.58 -23.43
N ARG A 303 5.32 -6.19 -24.24
CA ARG A 303 5.53 -5.26 -25.38
C ARG A 303 6.14 -3.91 -24.97
N THR A 304 5.83 -3.44 -23.76
CA THR A 304 6.35 -2.17 -23.23
C THR A 304 7.61 -2.34 -22.38
N GLY A 305 8.12 -3.57 -22.19
CA GLY A 305 9.31 -3.86 -21.40
C GLY A 305 9.14 -3.66 -19.89
N ARG A 306 7.91 -3.49 -19.40
CA ARG A 306 7.62 -3.11 -18.00
C ARG A 306 7.70 -4.26 -17.00
N ILE A 307 7.89 -5.50 -17.46
CA ILE A 307 8.08 -6.68 -16.59
C ILE A 307 9.25 -6.49 -15.64
N VAL A 308 10.34 -5.84 -16.11
CA VAL A 308 11.55 -5.63 -15.30
C VAL A 308 11.34 -4.62 -14.16
N GLU A 309 10.33 -3.75 -14.29
CA GLU A 309 9.98 -2.73 -13.28
C GLU A 309 9.12 -3.30 -12.15
N LEU A 310 8.59 -4.51 -12.31
CA LEU A 310 7.68 -5.12 -11.34
C LEU A 310 8.40 -5.50 -10.06
N THR A 311 7.81 -5.11 -8.94
CA THR A 311 8.16 -5.65 -7.62
C THR A 311 7.83 -7.14 -7.52
N LEU A 312 8.33 -7.80 -6.47
CA LEU A 312 8.00 -9.20 -6.20
C LEU A 312 6.47 -9.42 -6.13
N GLU A 313 5.75 -8.59 -5.38
CA GLU A 313 4.29 -8.75 -5.24
C GLU A 313 3.56 -8.53 -6.57
N GLU A 314 3.94 -7.51 -7.34
CA GLU A 314 3.36 -7.26 -8.66
C GLU A 314 3.66 -8.38 -9.67
N THR A 315 4.86 -8.96 -9.60
CA THR A 315 5.24 -10.11 -10.43
C THR A 315 4.39 -11.34 -10.09
N LEU A 316 4.17 -11.59 -8.80
CA LEU A 316 3.30 -12.69 -8.34
C LEU A 316 1.84 -12.45 -8.71
N ASP A 317 1.35 -11.21 -8.64
CA ASP A 317 -0.01 -10.85 -9.05
C ASP A 317 -0.19 -11.02 -10.58
N LEU A 318 0.81 -10.64 -11.39
CA LEU A 318 0.81 -10.90 -12.85
C LEU A 318 0.81 -12.40 -13.17
N LEU A 319 1.65 -13.20 -12.48
CA LEU A 319 1.66 -14.66 -12.62
C LEU A 319 0.28 -15.26 -12.29
N MET A 320 -0.38 -14.75 -11.25
CA MET A 320 -1.71 -15.21 -10.86
C MET A 320 -2.76 -14.91 -11.94
N LEU A 321 -2.75 -13.70 -12.52
CA LEU A 321 -3.62 -13.33 -13.64
C LEU A 321 -3.38 -14.23 -14.85
N LEU A 322 -2.12 -14.47 -15.20
CA LEU A 322 -1.74 -15.33 -16.31
C LEU A 322 -2.20 -16.77 -16.08
N SER A 323 -1.96 -17.33 -14.88
CA SER A 323 -2.43 -18.68 -14.53
C SER A 323 -3.95 -18.81 -14.53
N GLN A 324 -4.68 -17.75 -14.14
CA GLN A 324 -6.13 -17.74 -14.24
C GLN A 324 -6.58 -17.79 -15.71
N LEU A 325 -5.93 -17.01 -16.59
CA LEU A 325 -6.22 -17.01 -18.02
C LEU A 325 -6.00 -18.41 -18.63
N HIS A 326 -4.90 -19.08 -18.28
CA HIS A 326 -4.63 -20.47 -18.70
C HIS A 326 -5.69 -21.48 -18.27
N ARG A 327 -6.30 -21.28 -17.09
CA ARG A 327 -7.38 -22.17 -16.61
C ARG A 327 -8.71 -21.91 -17.31
N GLU A 328 -8.98 -20.66 -17.64
CA GLU A 328 -10.25 -20.24 -18.26
C GLU A 328 -10.25 -20.43 -19.78
N ASP A 329 -9.07 -20.39 -20.41
CA ASP A 329 -8.85 -20.59 -21.85
C ASP A 329 -7.69 -21.56 -22.10
N PRO A 330 -7.87 -22.87 -21.80
CA PRO A 330 -6.80 -23.86 -21.95
C PRO A 330 -6.39 -24.09 -23.42
N GLU A 331 -7.31 -23.93 -24.37
CA GLU A 331 -7.07 -24.09 -25.81
C GLU A 331 -6.42 -22.85 -26.45
N GLY A 332 -6.45 -21.71 -25.76
CA GLY A 332 -5.82 -20.47 -26.21
C GLY A 332 -6.61 -19.71 -27.29
N ALA A 333 -7.94 -19.84 -27.32
CA ALA A 333 -8.77 -19.17 -28.31
C ALA A 333 -8.67 -17.64 -28.22
N LEU A 334 -8.54 -17.09 -27.00
CA LEU A 334 -8.45 -15.65 -26.74
C LEU A 334 -7.08 -15.05 -27.06
N VAL A 335 -6.04 -15.89 -27.08
CA VAL A 335 -4.65 -15.47 -27.32
C VAL A 335 -4.20 -15.75 -28.76
N SER A 336 -5.01 -16.49 -29.53
CA SER A 336 -4.71 -16.90 -30.91
C SER A 336 -4.58 -15.74 -31.91
N GLU A 337 -5.11 -14.56 -31.57
CA GLU A 337 -5.01 -13.34 -32.39
C GLU A 337 -3.58 -12.74 -32.35
N ASP A 338 -2.78 -13.04 -31.31
CA ASP A 338 -1.42 -12.55 -31.13
C ASP A 338 -0.35 -13.62 -31.48
N PRO A 339 0.88 -13.22 -31.87
CA PRO A 339 1.93 -14.18 -32.21
C PRO A 339 2.33 -15.04 -31.00
N ARG A 340 2.40 -16.37 -31.18
CA ARG A 340 2.80 -17.32 -30.13
C ARG A 340 4.14 -16.97 -29.47
N GLU A 341 5.09 -16.48 -30.26
CA GLU A 341 6.41 -16.05 -29.79
C GLU A 341 6.34 -14.95 -28.72
N GLU A 342 5.38 -14.04 -28.80
CA GLU A 342 5.22 -12.99 -27.79
C GLU A 342 4.72 -13.55 -26.45
N TRP A 343 3.81 -14.53 -26.51
CA TRP A 343 3.36 -15.24 -25.32
C TRP A 343 4.49 -16.07 -24.71
N ASP A 344 5.25 -16.79 -25.52
CA ASP A 344 6.41 -17.55 -25.04
C ASP A 344 7.43 -16.63 -24.35
N THR A 345 7.70 -15.48 -24.94
CA THR A 345 8.64 -14.50 -24.37
C THR A 345 8.10 -13.86 -23.08
N LEU A 346 6.78 -13.60 -22.99
CA LEU A 346 6.14 -13.13 -21.76
C LEU A 346 6.29 -14.15 -20.62
N HIS A 347 6.06 -15.44 -20.90
CA HIS A 347 6.28 -16.51 -19.92
C HIS A 347 7.73 -16.53 -19.42
N ASP A 348 8.69 -16.54 -20.34
CA ASP A 348 10.11 -16.56 -20.02
C ASP A 348 10.53 -15.33 -19.21
N ALA A 349 10.01 -14.14 -19.55
CA ALA A 349 10.27 -12.91 -18.81
C ALA A 349 9.71 -12.97 -17.38
N ILE A 350 8.51 -13.51 -17.17
CA ILE A 350 7.94 -13.71 -15.83
C ILE A 350 8.77 -14.74 -15.04
N PHE A 351 9.19 -15.85 -15.66
CA PHE A 351 10.04 -16.84 -15.01
C PHE A 351 11.38 -16.24 -14.60
N ALA A 352 12.01 -15.43 -15.47
CA ALA A 352 13.24 -14.72 -15.17
C ALA A 352 13.07 -13.74 -14.01
N GLN A 353 11.98 -12.98 -13.99
CA GLN A 353 11.71 -12.03 -12.91
C GLN A 353 11.51 -12.73 -11.56
N ILE A 354 10.75 -13.83 -11.52
CA ILE A 354 10.59 -14.64 -10.30
C ILE A 354 11.93 -15.28 -9.89
N HIS A 355 12.73 -15.70 -10.86
CA HIS A 355 14.05 -16.28 -10.60
C HIS A 355 14.99 -15.26 -9.91
N CYS A 356 14.90 -13.97 -10.28
CA CYS A 356 15.60 -12.88 -9.61
C CYS A 356 15.14 -12.72 -8.16
N PHE A 357 13.83 -12.73 -7.90
CA PHE A 357 13.28 -12.61 -6.54
C PHE A 357 13.24 -13.91 -5.73
N SER A 358 13.74 -15.02 -6.28
CA SER A 358 13.63 -16.34 -5.63
C SER A 358 14.18 -16.38 -4.20
N GLY A 359 15.18 -15.55 -3.87
CA GLY A 359 15.74 -15.44 -2.52
C GLY A 359 14.83 -14.74 -1.50
N ASP A 360 13.91 -13.91 -1.95
CA ASP A 360 13.00 -13.10 -1.11
C ASP A 360 11.63 -13.75 -0.93
N LEU A 361 11.35 -14.82 -1.67
CA LEU A 361 10.09 -15.57 -1.56
C LEU A 361 9.96 -16.23 -0.17
N SER A 362 8.84 -15.98 0.49
CA SER A 362 8.41 -16.80 1.63
C SER A 362 7.98 -18.20 1.19
N VAL A 363 7.94 -19.14 2.14
CA VAL A 363 7.44 -20.51 1.93
C VAL A 363 6.07 -20.52 1.25
N GLN A 364 5.16 -19.63 1.68
CA GLN A 364 3.82 -19.52 1.12
C GLN A 364 3.84 -19.00 -0.32
N GLN A 365 4.63 -17.95 -0.59
CA GLN A 365 4.73 -17.40 -1.94
C GLN A 365 5.37 -18.42 -2.90
N THR A 366 6.39 -19.18 -2.46
CA THR A 366 6.99 -20.22 -3.30
C THR A 366 5.99 -21.32 -3.67
N ILE A 367 5.13 -21.74 -2.72
CA ILE A 367 4.08 -22.72 -3.03
C ILE A 367 3.02 -22.15 -3.97
N ARG A 368 2.61 -20.90 -3.78
CA ARG A 368 1.70 -20.25 -4.73
C ARG A 368 2.28 -20.21 -6.14
N VAL A 369 3.58 -19.90 -6.29
CA VAL A 369 4.25 -19.96 -7.59
C VAL A 369 4.14 -21.36 -8.20
N PHE A 370 4.45 -22.42 -7.44
CA PHE A 370 4.30 -23.79 -7.94
C PHE A 370 2.85 -24.14 -8.31
N GLU A 371 1.86 -23.71 -7.53
CA GLU A 371 0.44 -23.93 -7.84
C GLU A 371 0.03 -23.20 -9.14
N GLN A 372 0.52 -21.98 -9.36
CA GLN A 372 0.22 -21.22 -10.58
C GLN A 372 0.86 -21.86 -11.81
N LEU A 373 2.13 -22.28 -11.71
CA LEU A 373 2.83 -22.98 -12.78
C LEU A 373 2.16 -24.32 -13.11
N ASP A 374 1.71 -25.08 -12.09
CA ASP A 374 1.01 -26.36 -12.30
C ASP A 374 -0.29 -26.15 -13.09
N ALA A 375 -1.05 -25.11 -12.72
CA ALA A 375 -2.26 -24.74 -13.43
C ALA A 375 -2.01 -24.23 -14.87
N MET A 376 -0.85 -23.64 -15.13
CA MET A 376 -0.47 -23.23 -16.49
C MET A 376 -0.06 -24.44 -17.33
N SER A 377 0.63 -25.42 -16.74
CA SER A 377 1.17 -26.58 -17.46
C SER A 377 0.13 -27.49 -18.13
N THR A 378 -1.16 -27.27 -17.87
CA THR A 378 -2.27 -28.03 -18.46
C THR A 378 -2.87 -27.37 -19.70
N SER A 379 -2.43 -26.19 -20.11
CA SER A 379 -2.92 -25.50 -21.32
C SER A 379 -2.03 -25.74 -22.54
N ASP A 380 -2.61 -25.64 -23.73
CA ASP A 380 -1.96 -25.94 -25.02
C ASP A 380 -0.99 -24.84 -25.48
N TRP A 381 -1.08 -23.67 -24.86
CA TRP A 381 -0.28 -22.48 -25.18
C TRP A 381 0.65 -22.07 -24.03
N SER A 382 0.81 -22.91 -23.01
CA SER A 382 1.80 -22.69 -21.96
C SER A 382 3.23 -22.94 -22.44
N THR A 383 4.15 -22.10 -21.98
CA THR A 383 5.59 -22.35 -22.12
C THR A 383 6.05 -23.31 -21.02
N PRO A 384 6.77 -24.39 -21.35
CA PRO A 384 7.27 -25.34 -20.36
C PRO A 384 8.14 -24.64 -19.31
N THR A 385 7.89 -24.95 -18.03
CA THR A 385 8.67 -24.38 -16.94
C THR A 385 10.14 -24.84 -17.02
N PRO A 386 11.14 -23.95 -17.06
CA PRO A 386 12.54 -24.36 -17.13
C PRO A 386 12.96 -25.17 -15.89
N PHE A 387 13.61 -26.32 -16.10
CA PHE A 387 14.04 -27.21 -15.01
C PHE A 387 14.96 -26.52 -13.99
N ALA A 388 15.89 -25.69 -14.46
CA ALA A 388 16.79 -24.94 -13.58
C ALA A 388 16.04 -23.96 -12.66
N PHE A 389 14.95 -23.37 -13.18
CA PHE A 389 14.09 -22.48 -12.42
C PHE A 389 13.30 -23.24 -11.35
N SER A 390 12.64 -24.35 -11.71
CA SER A 390 11.87 -25.16 -10.76
C SER A 390 12.75 -25.80 -9.68
N ASP A 391 13.96 -26.25 -10.03
CA ASP A 391 14.92 -26.80 -9.06
C ASP A 391 15.44 -25.73 -8.08
N LYS A 392 15.69 -24.51 -8.55
CA LYS A 392 16.08 -23.39 -7.68
C LYS A 392 14.97 -23.03 -6.69
N LEU A 393 13.73 -22.90 -7.16
CA LEU A 393 12.58 -22.64 -6.29
C LEU A 393 12.40 -23.76 -5.25
N LYS A 394 12.57 -25.03 -5.66
CA LYS A 394 12.49 -26.19 -4.77
C LYS A 394 13.57 -26.14 -3.69
N LYS A 395 14.82 -25.85 -4.06
CA LYS A 395 15.93 -25.67 -3.12
C LYS A 395 15.66 -24.54 -2.13
N HIS A 396 15.11 -23.42 -2.60
CA HIS A 396 14.75 -22.28 -1.76
C HIS A 396 13.62 -22.64 -0.79
N PHE A 397 12.55 -23.28 -1.27
CA PHE A 397 11.46 -23.78 -0.44
C PHE A 397 11.97 -24.63 0.72
N PHE A 398 12.79 -25.65 0.42
CA PHE A 398 13.36 -26.50 1.47
C PHE A 398 14.33 -25.77 2.40
N LYS A 399 15.09 -24.79 1.91
CA LYS A 399 15.98 -23.96 2.73
C LYS A 399 15.15 -23.10 3.70
N ALA A 400 14.08 -22.50 3.22
CA ALA A 400 13.17 -21.68 4.01
C ALA A 400 12.44 -22.53 5.07
N CYS A 401 11.91 -23.71 4.71
CA CYS A 401 11.33 -24.66 5.68
C CYS A 401 12.36 -25.08 6.73
N LYS A 402 13.60 -25.42 6.34
CA LYS A 402 14.65 -25.78 7.29
C LYS A 402 14.98 -24.63 8.26
N LYS A 403 15.05 -23.40 7.77
CA LYS A 403 15.32 -22.20 8.60
C LYS A 403 14.21 -21.99 9.64
N LEU A 404 12.94 -22.08 9.23
CA LEU A 404 11.80 -21.97 10.13
C LEU A 404 11.82 -23.07 11.21
N LEU A 405 12.08 -24.31 10.79
CA LEU A 405 12.15 -25.45 11.71
C LEU A 405 13.36 -25.42 12.65
N SER A 406 14.48 -24.83 12.23
CA SER A 406 15.67 -24.68 13.09
C SER A 406 15.44 -23.66 14.21
N ASN A 407 14.48 -22.75 14.02
CA ASN A 407 14.05 -21.77 15.01
C ASN A 407 12.74 -22.20 15.69
N SER A 408 12.50 -23.51 15.83
CA SER A 408 11.21 -24.07 16.27
C SER A 408 10.72 -23.56 17.63
N GLU A 409 11.63 -23.17 18.53
CA GLU A 409 11.28 -22.63 19.85
C GLU A 409 10.64 -21.24 19.79
N GLN A 410 10.85 -20.51 18.69
CA GLN A 410 10.30 -19.17 18.46
C GLN A 410 9.15 -19.16 17.45
N LEU A 411 8.80 -20.33 16.91
CA LEU A 411 7.81 -20.48 15.85
C LEU A 411 6.41 -20.31 16.45
N LYS A 412 5.64 -19.35 15.94
CA LYS A 412 4.25 -19.16 16.38
C LYS A 412 3.36 -20.25 15.79
N GLN A 413 2.29 -20.62 16.50
CA GLN A 413 1.32 -21.62 16.03
C GLN A 413 0.82 -21.32 14.61
N VAL A 414 0.44 -20.07 14.33
CA VAL A 414 -0.03 -19.63 13.00
C VAL A 414 1.01 -19.86 11.91
N GLU A 415 2.29 -19.61 12.19
CA GLU A 415 3.39 -19.81 11.22
C GLU A 415 3.66 -21.30 10.99
N ALA A 416 3.54 -22.11 12.04
CA ALA A 416 3.67 -23.55 11.98
C ALA A 416 2.53 -24.20 11.17
N GLU A 417 1.28 -23.80 11.41
CA GLU A 417 0.11 -24.27 10.65
C GLU A 417 0.22 -23.91 9.17
N ALA A 418 0.57 -22.65 8.87
CA ALA A 418 0.78 -22.21 7.50
C ALA A 418 1.91 -23.02 6.83
N THR A 419 3.03 -23.26 7.52
CA THR A 419 4.15 -24.05 6.98
C THR A 419 3.76 -25.51 6.73
N LEU A 420 2.98 -26.12 7.61
CA LEU A 420 2.44 -27.46 7.41
C LEU A 420 1.56 -27.51 6.17
N GLU A 421 0.67 -26.53 6.02
CA GLU A 421 -0.20 -26.43 4.85
C GLU A 421 0.60 -26.31 3.55
N ALA A 422 1.64 -25.48 3.53
CA ALA A 422 2.53 -25.33 2.39
C ALA A 422 3.27 -26.63 2.05
N LEU A 423 3.76 -27.38 3.05
CA LEU A 423 4.39 -28.69 2.83
C LEU A 423 3.42 -29.73 2.26
N LEU A 424 2.17 -29.74 2.73
CA LEU A 424 1.12 -30.63 2.21
C LEU A 424 0.73 -30.26 0.77
N ARG A 425 0.64 -28.97 0.45
CA ARG A 425 0.43 -28.46 -0.91
C ARG A 425 1.60 -28.83 -1.82
N PHE A 426 2.84 -28.63 -1.37
CA PHE A 426 4.04 -29.04 -2.11
C PHE A 426 4.02 -30.53 -2.42
N LYS A 427 3.71 -31.38 -1.42
CA LYS A 427 3.60 -32.83 -1.61
C LYS A 427 2.61 -33.16 -2.73
N ARG A 428 1.41 -32.56 -2.70
CA ARG A 428 0.38 -32.76 -3.75
C ARG A 428 0.87 -32.39 -5.15
N ILE A 429 1.50 -31.23 -5.31
CA ILE A 429 2.03 -30.76 -6.60
C ILE A 429 3.16 -31.69 -7.08
N SER A 430 4.06 -32.04 -6.18
CA SER A 430 5.23 -32.89 -6.49
C SER A 430 4.85 -34.30 -6.96
N HIS A 431 3.68 -34.81 -6.56
CA HIS A 431 3.16 -36.09 -7.05
C HIS A 431 2.66 -36.05 -8.50
N ARG A 432 2.34 -34.87 -9.03
CA ARG A 432 1.88 -34.70 -10.42
C ARG A 432 3.03 -34.68 -11.43
N CYS A 433 4.27 -34.39 -10.97
CA CYS A 433 5.49 -34.36 -11.79
C CYS A 433 5.44 -33.45 -13.04
N THR A 434 4.48 -32.52 -13.11
CA THR A 434 4.24 -31.58 -14.22
C THR A 434 5.25 -30.43 -14.20
N VAL A 435 5.44 -29.82 -13.02
CA VAL A 435 6.26 -28.60 -12.85
C VAL A 435 7.48 -28.84 -11.97
N VAL A 436 7.37 -29.76 -11.02
CA VAL A 436 8.43 -30.06 -10.06
C VAL A 436 8.79 -31.53 -10.17
N SER A 437 10.02 -31.80 -10.59
CA SER A 437 10.59 -33.14 -10.47
C SER A 437 10.88 -33.43 -8.99
N CYS A 438 10.30 -34.50 -8.47
CA CYS A 438 10.48 -34.93 -7.09
C CYS A 438 11.26 -36.25 -7.06
N SER A 439 12.49 -36.22 -6.54
CA SER A 439 13.25 -37.43 -6.30
C SER A 439 12.71 -38.18 -5.06
N VAL A 440 13.05 -39.47 -4.90
CA VAL A 440 12.75 -40.21 -3.67
C VAL A 440 13.31 -39.51 -2.43
N ALA A 441 14.48 -38.86 -2.56
CA ALA A 441 15.08 -38.07 -1.50
C ALA A 441 14.26 -36.82 -1.17
N ASP A 442 13.71 -36.14 -2.17
CA ASP A 442 12.83 -34.98 -1.98
C ASP A 442 11.53 -35.39 -1.27
N CYS A 443 10.89 -36.49 -1.67
CA CYS A 443 9.70 -37.02 -0.99
C CYS A 443 9.97 -37.30 0.50
N ARG A 444 11.07 -38.00 0.81
CA ARG A 444 11.48 -38.27 2.20
C ARG A 444 11.74 -36.98 2.98
N ARG A 445 12.33 -35.97 2.33
CA ARG A 445 12.62 -34.67 2.94
C ARG A 445 11.33 -33.91 3.28
N VAL A 446 10.34 -33.93 2.39
CA VAL A 446 9.02 -33.33 2.64
C VAL A 446 8.33 -34.03 3.81
N ASP A 447 8.29 -35.36 3.82
CA ASP A 447 7.67 -36.16 4.89
C ASP A 447 8.34 -35.94 6.25
N HIS A 448 9.66 -35.80 6.26
CA HIS A 448 10.41 -35.43 7.46
C HIS A 448 10.00 -34.03 7.95
N CYS A 449 9.97 -33.03 7.07
CA CYS A 449 9.56 -31.67 7.46
C CYS A 449 8.13 -31.64 8.02
N ILE A 450 7.19 -32.37 7.40
CA ILE A 450 5.80 -32.49 7.89
C ILE A 450 5.77 -33.07 9.30
N THR A 451 6.52 -34.14 9.54
CA THR A 451 6.60 -34.78 10.87
C THR A 451 7.15 -33.81 11.92
N VAL A 452 8.21 -33.06 11.59
CA VAL A 452 8.80 -32.08 12.51
C VAL A 452 7.82 -30.95 12.81
N VAL A 453 7.15 -30.37 11.80
CA VAL A 453 6.16 -29.29 12.04
C VAL A 453 5.00 -29.79 12.90
N ARG A 454 4.49 -31.01 12.66
CA ARG A 454 3.43 -31.61 13.50
C ARG A 454 3.87 -31.77 14.95
N ALA A 455 5.12 -32.20 15.18
CA ALA A 455 5.66 -32.32 16.52
C ALA A 455 5.79 -30.96 17.23
N VAL A 456 6.13 -29.89 16.49
CA VAL A 456 6.13 -28.51 17.03
C VAL A 456 4.73 -28.06 17.38
N LEU A 457 3.76 -28.25 16.49
CA LEU A 457 2.34 -27.92 16.71
C LEU A 457 1.71 -28.66 17.89
N THR A 458 2.21 -29.84 18.24
CA THR A 458 1.71 -30.61 19.39
C THR A 458 2.26 -30.07 20.73
N LYS A 459 3.35 -29.28 20.68
CA LYS A 459 4.02 -28.72 21.86
C LYS A 459 3.64 -27.26 22.15
N LEU A 460 3.16 -26.55 21.13
CA LEU A 460 2.54 -25.22 21.23
C LEU A 460 1.08 -25.38 21.68
#